data_AF-A0A932PF83-F1
#
_entry.id   AF-A0A932PF83-F1
#
_cell.length_a   1.000
_cell.length_b   1.000
_cell.length_c   1.000
_cell.angle_alpha   90.00
_cell.angle_beta   90.00
_cell.angle_gamma   90.00
#
_symmetry.space_group_name_H-M   'P 1'
#
loop_
_entity.id
_entity.type
_entity.pdbx_description
1 polymer ?
#
loop_
_entity_poly.entity_id
_entity_poly.type
_entity_poly.pdbx_seq_one_letter_code
_entity_poly.pdbx_strand_id
1 'polypeptide(L)'
;MNFARRAFLALLLICLGCSAQPTPSAPADVVRLLEHQVRSTYSVPSEVKVLVGPLRASDFPNYDALTITFDDSGKKKDYEFLLAKDRKTLLRMTKIDLTKDPYAELMKKIDVTGRPTRGAKDAKVVAVNFDDFQCPFCSHMHSNLFPTLLKEYGDRVLFIYKDYPLDEIHPWAIHAAVNANCLAAQNADAYWDFADYVHGNQKEINGEKGIENRYTELDKEATLQGQKHNLDASKLQACVKAQDDKAVRASQREGDNVGVSATPAMFVNGQKVDGAVPIEDLRAILDGALRDAGVAVPEHKADPAATK
;
A
#
# COMPACT_ATOMS: atom_id res chain seq x y z
N MET A 1 19.02 11.16 -88.80
CA MET A 1 17.67 11.74 -88.92
C MET A 1 17.03 11.73 -87.52
N ASN A 2 16.78 12.93 -86.99
CA ASN A 2 15.91 13.31 -85.85
C ASN A 2 16.16 12.80 -84.42
N PHE A 3 16.70 13.73 -83.61
CA PHE A 3 16.21 14.23 -82.30
C PHE A 3 15.13 13.43 -81.55
N ALA A 4 15.37 13.15 -80.26
CA ALA A 4 14.50 13.62 -79.16
C ALA A 4 15.08 13.29 -77.77
N ARG A 5 15.26 14.33 -76.95
CA ARG A 5 15.49 14.32 -75.50
C ARG A 5 14.36 13.57 -74.77
N ARG A 6 14.68 12.82 -73.70
CA ARG A 6 13.70 12.48 -72.66
C ARG A 6 14.22 12.88 -71.29
N ALA A 7 13.47 13.78 -70.67
CA ALA A 7 13.71 14.40 -69.39
C ALA A 7 13.39 13.46 -68.23
N PHE A 8 14.15 13.61 -67.15
CA PHE A 8 13.86 13.10 -65.81
C PHE A 8 12.58 13.74 -65.27
N LEU A 9 11.64 12.93 -64.76
CA LEU A 9 10.59 13.39 -63.86
C LEU A 9 10.59 12.48 -62.63
N ALA A 10 11.07 13.01 -61.51
CA ALA A 10 10.96 12.38 -60.19
C ALA A 10 9.53 12.59 -59.66
N LEU A 11 8.80 11.49 -59.44
CA LEU A 11 7.48 11.51 -58.83
C LEU A 11 7.63 11.61 -57.31
N LEU A 12 7.38 12.80 -56.74
CA LEU A 12 7.23 12.99 -55.30
C LEU A 12 5.89 12.39 -54.86
N LEU A 13 5.92 11.22 -54.20
CA LEU A 13 4.79 10.69 -53.44
C LEU A 13 4.63 11.52 -52.18
N ILE A 14 3.61 12.39 -52.17
CA ILE A 14 3.16 13.10 -50.97
C ILE A 14 2.39 12.07 -50.12
N CYS A 15 3.03 11.56 -49.08
CA CYS A 15 2.34 10.86 -47.99
C CYS A 15 1.48 11.90 -47.26
N LEU A 16 0.20 11.98 -47.62
CA LEU A 16 -0.82 12.64 -46.80
C LEU A 16 -0.85 11.93 -45.45
N GLY A 17 -0.27 12.58 -44.43
CA GLY A 17 -0.40 12.15 -43.06
C GLY A 17 -1.87 12.04 -42.69
N CYS A 18 -2.27 10.91 -42.10
CA CYS A 18 -3.54 10.80 -41.42
C CYS A 18 -3.57 11.82 -40.28
N SER A 19 -4.14 13.00 -40.52
CA SER A 19 -4.58 13.89 -39.46
C SER A 19 -5.55 13.09 -38.59
N ALA A 20 -5.22 12.87 -37.32
CA ALA A 20 -6.14 12.32 -36.35
C ALA A 20 -7.40 13.19 -36.33
N GLN A 21 -8.51 12.69 -36.84
CA GLN A 21 -9.79 13.37 -36.75
C GLN A 21 -10.11 13.59 -35.26
N PRO A 22 -10.61 14.77 -34.86
CA PRO A 22 -11.04 14.98 -33.48
C PRO A 22 -12.09 13.94 -33.12
N THR A 23 -11.83 13.17 -32.07
CA THR A 23 -12.77 12.18 -31.54
C THR A 23 -14.12 12.88 -31.30
N PRO A 24 -15.25 12.37 -31.81
CA PRO A 24 -16.54 13.00 -31.58
C PRO A 24 -16.78 13.15 -30.08
N SER A 25 -17.16 14.34 -29.62
CA SER A 25 -17.65 14.55 -28.27
C SER A 25 -19.14 14.21 -28.20
N ALA A 26 -19.67 13.93 -27.00
CA ALA A 26 -21.12 13.85 -26.82
C ALA A 26 -21.80 15.18 -27.23
N PRO A 27 -23.07 15.14 -27.67
CA PRO A 27 -23.84 16.35 -27.98
C PRO A 27 -23.81 17.36 -26.81
N ALA A 28 -23.68 18.65 -27.10
CA ALA A 28 -23.44 19.69 -26.09
C ALA A 28 -24.58 19.79 -25.03
N ASP A 29 -25.82 19.51 -25.42
CA ASP A 29 -26.97 19.45 -24.51
C ASP A 29 -26.87 18.27 -23.54
N VAL A 30 -26.41 17.11 -24.02
CA VAL A 30 -26.14 15.92 -23.21
C VAL A 30 -24.98 16.20 -22.24
N VAL A 31 -23.89 16.81 -22.72
CA VAL A 31 -22.75 17.19 -21.87
C VAL A 31 -23.21 18.08 -20.70
N ARG A 32 -23.99 19.13 -20.99
CA ARG A 32 -24.48 20.06 -19.94
C ARG A 32 -25.39 19.36 -18.93
N LEU A 33 -26.32 18.54 -19.41
CA LEU A 33 -27.25 17.78 -18.55
C LEU A 33 -26.49 16.83 -17.62
N LEU A 34 -25.57 16.05 -18.20
CA LEU A 34 -24.79 15.06 -17.45
C LEU A 34 -23.85 15.73 -16.46
N GLU A 35 -23.13 16.77 -16.86
CA GLU A 35 -22.24 17.49 -15.96
C GLU A 35 -23.00 18.00 -14.73
N HIS A 36 -24.16 18.65 -14.92
CA HIS A 36 -24.94 19.17 -13.80
C HIS A 36 -25.45 18.06 -12.87
N GLN A 37 -26.02 16.99 -13.43
CA GLN A 37 -26.56 15.89 -12.64
C GLN A 37 -25.46 15.13 -11.90
N VAL A 38 -24.32 14.87 -12.55
CA VAL A 38 -23.19 14.17 -11.97
C VAL A 38 -22.55 15.01 -10.87
N ARG A 39 -22.34 16.31 -11.10
CA ARG A 39 -21.79 17.19 -10.06
C ARG A 39 -22.67 17.22 -8.82
N SER A 40 -23.98 17.34 -9.00
CA SER A 40 -24.93 17.31 -7.88
C SER A 40 -24.98 15.95 -7.18
N THR A 41 -25.03 14.84 -7.93
CA THR A 41 -25.19 13.49 -7.38
C THR A 41 -23.96 13.03 -6.59
N TYR A 42 -22.76 13.40 -7.05
CA TYR A 42 -21.48 12.99 -6.47
C TYR A 42 -20.79 14.11 -5.67
N SER A 43 -21.49 15.21 -5.40
CA SER A 43 -20.96 16.37 -4.67
C SER A 43 -19.60 16.86 -5.19
N VAL A 44 -19.47 16.92 -6.52
CA VAL A 44 -18.18 17.19 -7.17
C VAL A 44 -17.89 18.69 -7.09
N PRO A 45 -16.76 19.10 -6.48
CA PRO A 45 -16.40 20.50 -6.35
C PRO A 45 -16.20 21.20 -7.70
N SER A 46 -16.32 22.53 -7.70
CA SER A 46 -16.23 23.36 -8.92
C SER A 46 -14.88 23.30 -9.63
N GLU A 47 -13.82 23.07 -8.85
CA GLU A 47 -12.43 22.98 -9.27
C GLU A 47 -12.12 21.68 -10.02
N VAL A 48 -12.91 20.62 -9.80
CA VAL A 48 -12.79 19.35 -10.52
C VAL A 48 -13.42 19.51 -11.90
N LYS A 49 -12.65 19.25 -12.96
CA LYS A 49 -13.19 19.25 -14.32
C LYS A 49 -13.94 17.95 -14.57
N VAL A 50 -15.16 18.05 -15.09
CA VAL A 50 -15.98 16.90 -15.48
C VAL A 50 -15.98 16.82 -17.00
N LEU A 51 -15.29 15.84 -17.56
CA LEU A 51 -15.15 15.65 -19.00
C LEU A 51 -16.05 14.48 -19.44
N VAL A 52 -17.02 14.78 -20.29
CA VAL A 52 -17.96 13.78 -20.82
C VAL A 52 -17.45 13.26 -22.16
N GLY A 53 -17.11 11.98 -22.22
CA GLY A 53 -16.68 11.30 -23.43
C GLY A 53 -17.81 11.03 -24.44
N PRO A 54 -17.50 10.49 -25.63
CA PRO A 54 -18.50 10.11 -26.62
C PRO A 54 -19.50 9.08 -26.11
N LEU A 55 -20.71 9.15 -26.65
CA LEU A 55 -21.67 8.04 -26.60
C LEU A 55 -21.18 6.90 -27.50
N ARG A 56 -21.21 5.68 -26.97
CA ARG A 56 -20.83 4.44 -27.65
C ARG A 56 -21.96 3.42 -27.48
N ALA A 57 -22.03 2.45 -28.39
CA ALA A 57 -22.94 1.32 -28.20
C ALA A 57 -22.61 0.60 -26.88
N SER A 58 -23.65 0.22 -26.12
CA SER A 58 -23.51 -0.58 -24.91
C SER A 58 -24.08 -1.98 -25.11
N ASP A 59 -23.70 -2.90 -24.22
CA ASP A 59 -24.27 -4.25 -24.16
C ASP A 59 -25.76 -4.25 -23.73
N PHE A 60 -26.29 -3.10 -23.31
CA PHE A 60 -27.67 -2.92 -22.87
C PHE A 60 -28.49 -2.24 -23.99
N PRO A 61 -29.46 -2.94 -24.63
CA PRO A 61 -30.09 -2.48 -25.88
C PRO A 61 -30.69 -1.05 -25.87
N ASN A 62 -31.10 -0.56 -24.70
CA ASN A 62 -31.75 0.75 -24.52
C ASN A 62 -30.82 1.83 -23.94
N TYR A 63 -29.52 1.56 -23.86
CA TYR A 63 -28.53 2.47 -23.30
C TYR A 63 -27.35 2.66 -24.24
N ASP A 64 -26.82 3.88 -24.23
CA ASP A 64 -25.51 4.20 -24.76
C ASP A 64 -24.49 4.24 -23.60
N ALA A 65 -23.30 3.71 -23.82
CA ALA A 65 -22.20 3.79 -22.88
C ALA A 65 -21.42 5.10 -23.07
N LEU A 66 -20.95 5.68 -21.99
CA LEU A 66 -20.01 6.80 -22.03
C LEU A 66 -19.05 6.74 -20.85
N THR A 67 -17.91 7.38 -21.01
CA THR A 67 -16.95 7.58 -19.92
C THR A 67 -17.07 9.02 -19.44
N ILE A 68 -17.18 9.22 -18.14
CA ILE A 68 -17.06 10.54 -17.51
C ILE A 68 -15.75 10.56 -16.72
N THR A 69 -14.87 11.48 -17.07
CA THR A 69 -13.58 11.68 -16.41
C THR A 69 -13.68 12.84 -15.43
N PHE A 70 -13.31 12.60 -14.17
CA PHE A 70 -13.09 13.63 -13.17
C PHE A 70 -11.60 13.95 -13.12
N ASP A 71 -11.23 15.19 -13.43
CA ASP A 71 -9.84 15.66 -13.41
C ASP A 71 -9.67 16.66 -12.27
N ASP A 72 -9.06 16.20 -11.19
CA ASP A 72 -8.64 17.02 -10.06
C ASP A 72 -7.14 17.32 -10.19
N SER A 73 -6.83 18.52 -10.69
CA SER A 73 -5.46 19.01 -10.78
C SER A 73 -4.49 18.05 -11.50
N GLY A 74 -4.96 17.33 -12.52
CA GLY A 74 -4.21 16.34 -13.29
C GLY A 74 -4.43 14.88 -12.85
N LYS A 75 -5.02 14.65 -11.67
CA LYS A 75 -5.40 13.31 -11.20
C LYS A 75 -6.74 12.94 -11.80
N LYS A 76 -6.70 12.17 -12.88
CA LYS A 76 -7.88 11.73 -13.63
C LYS A 76 -8.47 10.44 -13.07
N LYS A 77 -9.78 10.41 -12.89
CA LYS A 77 -10.55 9.19 -12.59
C LYS A 77 -11.67 9.03 -13.60
N ASP A 78 -11.64 7.91 -14.31
CA ASP A 78 -12.64 7.56 -15.30
C ASP A 78 -13.69 6.66 -14.68
N TYR A 79 -14.96 6.95 -14.95
CA TYR A 79 -16.07 6.08 -14.60
C TYR A 79 -16.94 5.84 -15.82
N GLU A 80 -17.36 4.60 -15.97
CA GLU A 80 -18.26 4.20 -17.05
C GLU A 80 -19.72 4.34 -16.61
N PHE A 81 -20.48 5.01 -17.47
CA PHE A 81 -21.90 5.27 -17.28
C PHE A 81 -22.69 4.73 -18.46
N LEU A 82 -23.95 4.42 -18.20
CA LEU A 82 -24.95 4.12 -19.21
C LEU A 82 -26.01 5.24 -19.21
N LEU A 83 -26.18 5.89 -20.36
CA LEU A 83 -27.26 6.85 -20.59
C LEU A 83 -28.37 6.17 -21.37
N ALA A 84 -29.58 6.15 -20.84
CA ALA A 84 -30.74 5.66 -21.58
C ALA A 84 -30.94 6.46 -22.87
N LYS A 85 -31.34 5.81 -23.96
CA LYS A 85 -31.50 6.46 -25.28
C LYS A 85 -32.55 7.58 -25.28
N ASP A 86 -33.49 7.55 -24.33
CA ASP A 86 -34.46 8.63 -24.09
C ASP A 86 -33.88 9.82 -23.30
N ARG A 87 -32.62 9.70 -22.85
CA ARG A 87 -31.81 10.67 -22.09
C ARG A 87 -32.33 11.00 -20.69
N LYS A 88 -33.27 10.21 -20.16
CA LYS A 88 -33.89 10.48 -18.85
C LYS A 88 -33.22 9.78 -17.69
N THR A 89 -32.43 8.76 -17.95
CA THR A 89 -31.82 7.91 -16.91
C THR A 89 -30.34 7.74 -17.15
N LEU A 90 -29.55 8.01 -16.12
CA LEU A 90 -28.12 7.78 -16.09
C LEU A 90 -27.82 6.71 -15.03
N LEU A 91 -27.17 5.61 -15.42
CA LEU A 91 -26.73 4.56 -14.52
C LEU A 91 -25.20 4.59 -14.42
N ARG A 92 -24.67 4.44 -13.21
CA ARG A 92 -23.24 4.15 -13.00
C ARG A 92 -23.09 2.65 -12.85
N MET A 93 -22.25 2.05 -13.68
CA MET A 93 -21.93 0.63 -13.58
C MET A 93 -20.54 0.43 -13.01
N THR A 94 -20.34 -0.67 -12.29
CA THR A 94 -19.01 -1.13 -11.89
C THR A 94 -18.89 -2.58 -12.30
N LYS A 95 -17.93 -2.87 -13.18
CA LYS A 95 -17.58 -4.23 -13.54
C LYS A 95 -16.62 -4.75 -12.46
N ILE A 96 -17.03 -5.79 -11.76
CA ILE A 96 -16.19 -6.51 -10.80
C ILE A 96 -15.72 -7.79 -11.48
N ASP A 97 -14.41 -7.92 -11.63
CA ASP A 97 -13.80 -9.14 -12.18
C ASP A 97 -13.68 -10.19 -11.07
N LEU A 98 -14.61 -11.14 -11.06
CA LEU A 98 -14.65 -12.22 -10.06
C LEU A 98 -13.48 -13.20 -10.18
N THR A 99 -12.65 -13.09 -11.23
CA THR A 99 -11.44 -13.91 -11.38
C THR A 99 -10.21 -13.28 -10.71
N LYS A 100 -10.34 -12.02 -10.27
CA LYS A 100 -9.28 -11.30 -9.55
C LYS A 100 -9.64 -11.19 -8.09
N ASP A 101 -8.74 -11.67 -7.25
CA ASP A 101 -8.78 -11.40 -5.81
C ASP A 101 -8.19 -10.00 -5.55
N PRO A 102 -9.00 -9.01 -5.15
CA PRO A 102 -8.51 -7.66 -4.91
C PRO A 102 -7.51 -7.57 -3.77
N TYR A 103 -7.58 -8.47 -2.77
CA TYR A 103 -6.63 -8.51 -1.66
C TYR A 103 -5.30 -9.07 -2.13
N ALA A 104 -5.30 -10.15 -2.91
CA ALA A 104 -4.08 -10.68 -3.53
C ALA A 104 -3.41 -9.64 -4.45
N GLU A 105 -4.19 -8.88 -5.24
CA GLU A 105 -3.65 -7.81 -6.09
C GLU A 105 -3.04 -6.65 -5.29
N LEU A 106 -3.60 -6.34 -4.12
CA LEU A 106 -3.01 -5.36 -3.21
C LEU A 106 -1.73 -5.90 -2.58
N MET A 107 -1.74 -7.15 -2.12
CA MET A 107 -0.60 -7.81 -1.49
C MET A 107 0.61 -7.90 -2.42
N LYS A 108 0.41 -8.11 -3.73
CA LYS A 108 1.47 -8.10 -4.75
C LYS A 108 2.21 -6.76 -4.88
N LYS A 109 1.63 -5.67 -4.39
CA LYS A 109 2.26 -4.33 -4.41
C LYS A 109 3.17 -4.11 -3.19
N ILE A 110 3.15 -5.01 -2.22
CA ILE A 110 3.95 -4.94 -1.00
C ILE A 110 5.18 -5.83 -1.18
N ASP A 111 6.36 -5.23 -1.35
CA ASP A 111 7.61 -5.98 -1.49
C ASP A 111 8.14 -6.38 -0.11
N VAL A 112 8.10 -7.68 0.16
CA VAL A 112 8.58 -8.29 1.40
C VAL A 112 9.94 -8.98 1.22
N THR A 113 10.55 -8.87 0.04
CA THR A 113 11.81 -9.54 -0.28
C THR A 113 12.92 -9.09 0.67
N GLY A 114 13.60 -10.06 1.28
CA GLY A 114 14.71 -9.80 2.20
C GLY A 114 14.30 -9.23 3.57
N ARG A 115 13.00 -9.05 3.84
CA ARG A 115 12.54 -8.65 5.18
C ARG A 115 12.65 -9.81 6.16
N PRO A 116 13.08 -9.57 7.41
CA PRO A 116 12.98 -10.53 8.48
C PRO A 116 11.53 -10.98 8.67
N THR A 117 11.35 -12.27 8.95
CA THR A 117 10.03 -12.88 9.12
C THR A 117 9.96 -13.56 10.47
N ARG A 118 8.80 -13.56 11.14
CA ARG A 118 8.57 -14.30 12.38
C ARG A 118 7.37 -15.23 12.20
N GLY A 119 7.52 -16.51 12.54
CA GLY A 119 6.58 -17.58 12.17
C GLY A 119 7.10 -18.44 11.01
N ALA A 120 6.27 -19.35 10.51
CA ALA A 120 6.67 -20.29 9.47
C ALA A 120 6.72 -19.64 8.08
N LYS A 121 7.84 -19.79 7.39
CA LYS A 121 8.09 -19.14 6.08
C LYS A 121 7.13 -19.58 4.98
N ASP A 122 6.53 -20.74 5.10
CA ASP A 122 5.57 -21.34 4.17
C ASP A 122 4.11 -21.23 4.64
N ALA A 123 3.85 -20.45 5.70
CA ALA A 123 2.49 -20.16 6.15
C ALA A 123 1.66 -19.54 5.01
N LYS A 124 0.44 -20.05 4.83
CA LYS A 124 -0.49 -19.54 3.80
C LYS A 124 -1.14 -18.20 4.18
N VAL A 125 -1.03 -17.80 5.44
CA VAL A 125 -1.49 -16.51 5.93
C VAL A 125 -0.28 -15.65 6.24
N VAL A 126 -0.16 -14.54 5.51
CA VAL A 126 0.92 -13.57 5.67
C VAL A 126 0.33 -12.28 6.22
N ALA A 127 0.85 -11.82 7.35
CA ALA A 127 0.49 -10.57 8.00
C ALA A 127 1.66 -9.59 7.88
N VAL A 128 1.52 -8.59 7.01
CA VAL A 128 2.52 -7.52 6.85
C VAL A 128 2.07 -6.29 7.61
N ASN A 129 2.83 -5.90 8.63
CA ASN A 129 2.55 -4.74 9.46
C ASN A 129 3.48 -3.58 9.07
N PHE A 130 2.91 -2.49 8.56
CA PHE A 130 3.62 -1.21 8.45
C PHE A 130 3.69 -0.58 9.84
N ASP A 131 4.91 -0.34 10.29
CA ASP A 131 5.23 -0.12 11.68
C ASP A 131 6.13 1.11 11.87
N ASP A 132 6.00 1.73 13.03
CA ASP A 132 6.81 2.82 13.52
C ASP A 132 7.31 2.48 14.93
N PHE A 133 8.63 2.37 15.07
CA PHE A 133 9.29 2.01 16.32
C PHE A 133 9.05 2.97 17.49
N GLN A 134 8.66 4.22 17.24
CA GLN A 134 8.32 5.21 18.26
C GLN A 134 6.82 5.30 18.54
N CYS A 135 5.99 4.80 17.63
CA CYS A 135 4.54 4.91 17.78
C CYS A 135 4.03 4.04 18.95
N PRO A 136 3.29 4.63 19.91
CA PRO A 136 2.76 3.88 21.06
C PRO A 136 1.70 2.85 20.64
N PHE A 137 0.95 3.10 19.56
CA PHE A 137 0.01 2.11 19.03
C PHE A 137 0.74 0.94 18.36
N CYS A 138 1.90 1.18 17.74
CA CYS A 138 2.73 0.11 17.20
C CYS A 138 3.30 -0.77 18.32
N SER A 139 3.76 -0.18 19.42
CA SER A 139 4.13 -0.92 20.63
C SER A 139 2.97 -1.77 21.18
N HIS A 140 1.76 -1.20 21.25
CA HIS A 140 0.58 -1.96 21.68
C HIS A 140 0.26 -3.12 20.73
N MET A 141 0.26 -2.89 19.41
CA MET A 141 0.08 -3.94 18.40
C MET A 141 1.13 -5.04 18.54
N HIS A 142 2.40 -4.68 18.66
CA HIS A 142 3.51 -5.61 18.86
C HIS A 142 3.32 -6.47 20.13
N SER A 143 2.83 -5.86 21.21
CA SER A 143 2.50 -6.56 22.47
C SER A 143 1.30 -7.50 22.35
N ASN A 144 0.42 -7.33 21.37
CA ASN A 144 -0.65 -8.30 21.09
C ASN A 144 -0.13 -9.42 20.17
N LEU A 145 0.68 -9.07 19.17
CA LEU A 145 1.16 -9.99 18.15
C LEU A 145 2.07 -11.07 18.72
N PHE A 146 3.11 -10.73 19.48
CA PHE A 146 4.21 -11.68 19.72
C PHE A 146 4.19 -12.44 21.06
N PRO A 147 3.70 -11.90 22.19
CA PRO A 147 3.55 -12.74 23.38
C PRO A 147 2.29 -13.62 23.34
N THR A 148 1.27 -13.22 22.57
CA THR A 148 -0.04 -13.90 22.54
C THR A 148 -0.31 -14.55 21.18
N LEU A 149 -0.52 -13.77 20.11
CA LEU A 149 -1.02 -14.31 18.85
C LEU A 149 -0.01 -15.26 18.17
N LEU A 150 1.28 -14.92 18.14
CA LEU A 150 2.30 -15.80 17.57
C LEU A 150 2.31 -17.18 18.26
N LYS A 151 2.07 -17.22 19.57
CA LYS A 151 1.98 -18.47 20.33
C LYS A 151 0.70 -19.25 20.02
N GLU A 152 -0.42 -18.57 19.85
CA GLU A 152 -1.71 -19.22 19.50
C GLU A 152 -1.71 -19.77 18.08
N TYR A 153 -1.18 -18.99 17.14
CA TYR A 153 -1.19 -19.33 15.72
C TYR A 153 -0.02 -20.24 15.33
N GLY A 154 1.11 -20.16 16.02
CA GLY A 154 2.30 -20.98 15.74
C GLY A 154 2.73 -20.83 14.28
N ASP A 155 2.91 -21.96 13.60
CA ASP A 155 3.37 -22.03 12.21
C ASP A 155 2.30 -21.67 11.16
N ARG A 156 1.13 -21.19 11.57
CA ARG A 156 0.01 -20.90 10.66
C ARG A 156 0.04 -19.51 10.05
N VAL A 157 0.78 -18.58 10.66
CA VAL A 157 0.85 -17.18 10.23
C VAL A 157 2.30 -16.75 10.15
N LEU A 158 2.65 -16.07 9.05
CA LEU A 158 3.93 -15.41 8.87
C LEU A 158 3.78 -13.91 9.12
N PHE A 159 4.48 -13.38 10.11
CA PHE A 159 4.52 -11.95 10.41
C PHE A 159 5.75 -11.31 9.78
N ILE A 160 5.53 -10.16 9.14
CA ILE A 160 6.57 -9.36 8.49
C ILE A 160 6.34 -7.90 8.85
N TYR A 161 7.39 -7.18 9.20
CA TYR A 161 7.32 -5.74 9.45
C TYR A 161 7.85 -4.96 8.24
N LYS A 162 7.18 -3.87 7.90
CA LYS A 162 7.60 -2.86 6.93
C LYS A 162 7.76 -1.52 7.64
N ASP A 163 8.77 -0.74 7.26
CA ASP A 163 9.06 0.53 7.92
C ASP A 163 8.07 1.59 7.42
N TYR A 164 7.42 2.29 8.35
CA TYR A 164 6.57 3.45 8.09
C TYR A 164 6.69 4.48 9.24
N PRO A 165 7.88 5.04 9.50
CA PRO A 165 8.00 6.08 10.53
C PRO A 165 7.14 7.30 10.20
N LEU A 166 6.53 7.92 11.19
CA LEU A 166 5.78 9.18 11.08
C LEU A 166 6.69 10.32 11.58
N ASP A 167 7.75 10.62 10.83
CA ASP A 167 8.89 11.40 11.30
C ASP A 167 8.56 12.87 11.66
N GLU A 168 7.42 13.40 11.23
CA GLU A 168 6.95 14.72 11.68
C GLU A 168 6.56 14.76 13.16
N ILE A 169 6.11 13.63 13.72
CA ILE A 169 5.65 13.52 15.12
C ILE A 169 6.48 12.54 15.95
N HIS A 170 7.24 11.68 15.29
CA HIS A 170 8.08 10.66 15.90
C HIS A 170 9.56 10.88 15.53
N PRO A 171 10.23 11.82 16.22
CA PRO A 171 11.55 12.33 15.82
C PRO A 171 12.69 11.30 15.83
N TRP A 172 12.56 10.13 16.47
CA TRP A 172 13.57 9.08 16.47
C TRP A 172 13.18 7.82 15.72
N ALA A 173 11.98 7.77 15.11
CA ALA A 173 11.49 6.58 14.43
C ALA A 173 12.35 6.17 13.23
N ILE A 174 12.81 7.12 12.41
CA ILE A 174 13.72 6.82 11.28
C ILE A 174 15.02 6.20 11.79
N HIS A 175 15.61 6.76 12.86
CA HIS A 175 16.87 6.27 13.42
C HIS A 175 16.75 4.82 13.89
N ALA A 176 15.68 4.50 14.61
CA ALA A 176 15.38 3.14 15.04
C ALA A 176 15.15 2.20 13.83
N ALA A 177 14.41 2.64 12.81
CA ALA A 177 14.16 1.85 11.61
C ALA A 177 15.44 1.54 10.81
N VAL A 178 16.36 2.50 10.71
CA VAL A 178 17.66 2.26 10.08
C VAL A 178 18.49 1.27 10.89
N ASN A 179 18.55 1.41 12.22
CA ASN A 179 19.25 0.47 13.09
C ASN A 179 18.71 -0.96 12.94
N ALA A 180 17.38 -1.11 12.93
CA ALA A 180 16.73 -2.38 12.67
C ALA A 180 17.15 -2.95 11.29
N ASN A 181 17.12 -2.13 10.24
CA ASN A 181 17.52 -2.56 8.89
C ASN A 181 18.99 -2.97 8.80
N CYS A 182 19.89 -2.32 9.54
CA CYS A 182 21.29 -2.71 9.65
C CYS A 182 21.47 -4.10 10.30
N LEU A 183 20.65 -4.44 11.28
CA LEU A 183 20.61 -5.79 11.87
C LEU A 183 20.04 -6.81 10.89
N ALA A 184 18.90 -6.48 10.28
CA ALA A 184 18.21 -7.33 9.30
C ALA A 184 19.12 -7.73 8.12
N ALA A 185 20.00 -6.83 7.68
CA ALA A 185 20.96 -7.08 6.60
C ALA A 185 21.95 -8.23 6.91
N GLN A 186 22.11 -8.60 8.17
CA GLN A 186 23.04 -9.65 8.60
C GLN A 186 22.32 -10.84 9.27
N ASN A 187 21.27 -10.59 10.05
CA ASN A 187 20.57 -11.62 10.81
C ASN A 187 19.13 -11.21 11.16
N ALA A 188 18.18 -12.09 10.85
CA ALA A 188 16.76 -11.85 11.11
C ALA A 188 16.38 -11.88 12.60
N ASP A 189 17.00 -12.74 13.40
CA ASP A 189 16.73 -12.84 14.83
C ASP A 189 17.25 -11.61 15.58
N ALA A 190 18.38 -11.04 15.16
CA ALA A 190 18.91 -9.79 15.70
C ALA A 190 17.97 -8.60 15.43
N TYR A 191 17.39 -8.52 14.24
CA TYR A 191 16.33 -7.54 13.93
C TYR A 191 15.14 -7.68 14.87
N TRP A 192 14.70 -8.92 15.06
CA TRP A 192 13.52 -9.25 15.84
C TRP A 192 13.72 -8.99 17.34
N ASP A 193 14.89 -9.31 17.88
CA ASP A 193 15.24 -8.96 19.26
C ASP A 193 15.30 -7.44 19.47
N PHE A 194 15.84 -6.70 18.49
CA PHE A 194 15.85 -5.24 18.53
C PHE A 194 14.43 -4.67 18.47
N ALA A 195 13.56 -5.21 17.62
CA ALA A 195 12.17 -4.79 17.53
C ALA A 195 11.43 -5.04 18.86
N ASP A 196 11.62 -6.21 19.47
CA ASP A 196 11.04 -6.54 20.77
C ASP A 196 11.51 -5.57 21.86
N TYR A 197 12.81 -5.23 21.89
CA TYR A 197 13.35 -4.25 22.82
C TYR A 197 12.73 -2.87 22.61
N VAL A 198 12.77 -2.34 21.39
CA VAL A 198 12.36 -0.95 21.14
C VAL A 198 10.87 -0.77 21.42
N HIS A 199 10.01 -1.70 20.99
CA HIS A 199 8.59 -1.64 21.32
C HIS A 199 8.31 -1.84 22.81
N GLY A 200 9.09 -2.67 23.50
CA GLY A 200 8.97 -2.90 24.94
C GLY A 200 9.47 -1.74 25.81
N ASN A 201 10.33 -0.87 25.28
CA ASN A 201 11.07 0.15 26.05
C ASN A 201 10.91 1.58 25.52
N GLN A 202 9.83 1.87 24.76
CA GLN A 202 9.59 3.20 24.21
C GLN A 202 9.55 4.30 25.30
N LYS A 203 9.06 3.98 26.51
CA LYS A 203 8.95 4.96 27.60
C LYS A 203 10.33 5.39 28.10
N GLU A 204 11.23 4.43 28.24
CA GLU A 204 12.62 4.59 28.67
C GLU A 204 13.37 5.42 27.62
N ILE A 205 13.28 5.02 26.34
CA ILE A 205 13.91 5.74 25.23
C ILE A 205 13.36 7.17 25.15
N ASN A 206 12.04 7.38 25.26
CA ASN A 206 11.47 8.73 25.25
C ASN A 206 11.89 9.58 26.46
N GLY A 207 12.16 8.93 27.61
CA GLY A 207 12.58 9.56 28.85
C GLY A 207 14.01 10.11 28.82
N GLU A 208 14.84 9.67 27.87
CA GLU A 208 16.19 10.19 27.69
C GLU A 208 16.20 11.68 27.34
N LYS A 209 17.19 12.39 27.91
CA LYS A 209 17.31 13.84 27.81
C LYS A 209 17.90 14.26 26.46
N GLY A 210 17.03 14.69 25.56
CA GLY A 210 17.41 15.19 24.24
C GLY A 210 17.56 14.08 23.21
N ILE A 211 17.42 14.44 21.94
CA ILE A 211 17.32 13.48 20.83
C ILE A 211 18.60 12.64 20.67
N GLU A 212 19.78 13.23 20.89
CA GLU A 212 21.08 12.56 20.79
C GLU A 212 21.24 11.40 21.80
N ASN A 213 20.68 11.55 23.00
CA ASN A 213 20.72 10.47 24.00
C ASN A 213 19.81 9.31 23.59
N ARG A 214 18.68 9.61 22.92
CA ARG A 214 17.77 8.58 22.37
C ARG A 214 18.45 7.80 21.26
N TYR A 215 19.13 8.50 20.35
CA TYR A 215 19.94 7.88 19.31
C TYR A 215 21.05 7.00 19.89
N THR A 216 21.75 7.50 20.90
CA THR A 216 22.80 6.75 21.60
C THR A 216 22.26 5.45 22.21
N GLU A 217 21.09 5.50 22.83
CA GLU A 217 20.46 4.31 23.41
C GLU A 217 20.03 3.31 22.31
N LEU A 218 19.47 3.78 21.20
CA LEU A 218 19.12 2.95 20.05
C LEU A 218 20.35 2.31 19.38
N ASP A 219 21.46 3.04 19.26
CA ASP A 219 22.71 2.54 18.66
C ASP A 219 23.40 1.51 19.54
N LYS A 220 23.38 1.77 20.85
CA LYS A 220 23.86 0.84 21.87
C LYS A 220 23.05 -0.45 21.81
N GLU A 221 21.73 -0.36 21.77
CA GLU A 221 20.88 -1.54 21.68
C GLU A 221 21.15 -2.34 20.40
N ALA A 222 21.25 -1.69 19.24
CA ALA A 222 21.60 -2.37 18.00
C ALA A 222 22.96 -3.08 18.12
N THR A 223 23.94 -2.44 18.75
CA THR A 223 25.25 -3.05 19.01
C THR A 223 25.14 -4.28 19.93
N LEU A 224 24.33 -4.21 20.99
CA LEU A 224 24.11 -5.34 21.91
C LEU A 224 23.47 -6.53 21.19
N GLN A 225 22.45 -6.30 20.37
CA GLN A 225 21.83 -7.38 19.57
C GLN A 225 22.79 -7.92 18.52
N GLY A 226 23.61 -7.06 17.91
CA GLY A 226 24.69 -7.50 17.02
C GLY A 226 25.71 -8.40 17.69
N GLN A 227 26.10 -8.08 18.93
CA GLN A 227 27.01 -8.92 19.73
C GLN A 227 26.37 -10.25 20.12
N LYS A 228 25.13 -10.23 20.60
CA LYS A 228 24.35 -11.43 20.97
C LYS A 228 24.30 -12.46 19.84
N HIS A 229 24.16 -11.98 18.60
CA HIS A 229 24.04 -12.82 17.40
C HIS A 229 25.36 -13.01 16.62
N ASN A 230 26.49 -12.60 17.19
CA ASN A 230 27.83 -12.73 16.58
C ASN A 230 27.93 -12.10 15.17
N LEU A 231 27.34 -10.93 14.97
CA LEU A 231 27.39 -10.20 13.71
C LEU A 231 28.77 -9.58 13.45
N ASP A 232 29.04 -9.19 12.21
CA ASP A 232 30.23 -8.41 11.86
C ASP A 232 30.09 -7.00 12.46
N ALA A 233 30.79 -6.78 13.58
CA ALA A 233 30.69 -5.54 14.34
C ALA A 233 31.13 -4.31 13.52
N SER A 234 32.15 -4.44 12.66
CA SER A 234 32.61 -3.33 11.84
C SER A 234 31.59 -2.95 10.77
N LYS A 235 30.96 -3.94 10.13
CA LYS A 235 29.86 -3.69 9.17
C LYS A 235 28.63 -3.09 9.85
N LEU A 236 28.25 -3.63 11.01
CA LEU A 236 27.10 -3.13 11.76
C LEU A 236 27.34 -1.67 12.19
N GLN A 237 28.48 -1.38 12.80
CA GLN A 237 28.83 -0.03 13.24
C GLN A 237 28.89 0.96 12.07
N ALA A 238 29.44 0.54 10.92
CA ALA A 238 29.46 1.38 9.73
C ALA A 238 28.04 1.69 9.22
N CYS A 239 27.14 0.70 9.21
CA CYS A 239 25.75 0.87 8.80
C CYS A 239 24.98 1.80 9.77
N VAL A 240 25.03 1.50 11.07
CA VAL A 240 24.39 2.31 12.12
C VAL A 240 24.91 3.74 12.12
N LYS A 241 26.23 3.94 11.94
CA LYS A 241 26.79 5.30 11.86
C LYS A 241 26.38 6.05 10.60
N ALA A 242 26.19 5.34 9.48
CA ALA A 242 25.85 5.97 8.21
C ALA A 242 24.42 6.52 8.20
N GLN A 243 23.51 5.90 8.96
CA GLN A 243 22.08 6.26 9.01
C GLN A 243 21.47 6.47 7.60
N ASP A 244 21.79 5.59 6.63
CA ASP A 244 21.22 5.69 5.28
C ASP A 244 19.73 5.25 5.30
N ASP A 245 18.84 6.24 5.24
CA ASP A 245 17.40 6.06 5.35
C ASP A 245 16.69 5.70 4.03
N LYS A 246 17.41 5.53 2.92
CA LYS A 246 16.78 5.30 1.59
C LYS A 246 15.83 4.12 1.57
N ALA A 247 16.21 3.01 2.23
CA ALA A 247 15.38 1.81 2.31
C ALA A 247 14.11 2.04 3.14
N VAL A 248 14.25 2.76 4.28
CA VAL A 248 13.12 3.15 5.13
C VAL A 248 12.15 4.03 4.35
N ARG A 249 12.65 5.06 3.65
CA ARG A 249 11.82 5.95 2.82
C ARG A 249 11.19 5.23 1.62
N ALA A 250 11.85 4.21 1.08
CA ALA A 250 11.26 3.37 0.04
C ALA A 250 10.09 2.55 0.58
N SER A 251 10.23 1.99 1.79
CA SER A 251 9.14 1.30 2.49
C SER A 251 7.97 2.25 2.80
N GLN A 252 8.23 3.48 3.27
CA GLN A 252 7.18 4.50 3.46
C GLN A 252 6.39 4.76 2.17
N ARG A 253 7.08 5.04 1.06
CA ARG A 253 6.42 5.27 -0.24
C ARG A 253 5.59 4.08 -0.72
N GLU A 254 6.04 2.86 -0.43
CA GLU A 254 5.27 1.66 -0.72
C GLU A 254 3.98 1.62 0.11
N GLY A 255 4.08 1.94 1.40
CA GLY A 255 2.92 2.14 2.28
C GLY A 255 1.93 3.15 1.72
N ASP A 256 2.40 4.32 1.27
CA ASP A 256 1.56 5.36 0.65
C ASP A 256 0.81 4.81 -0.58
N ASN A 257 1.52 4.04 -1.42
CA ASN A 257 0.96 3.45 -2.64
C ASN A 257 -0.11 2.38 -2.37
N VAL A 258 -0.08 1.74 -1.19
CA VAL A 258 -1.11 0.78 -0.75
C VAL A 258 -2.10 1.39 0.24
N GLY A 259 -2.06 2.71 0.44
CA GLY A 259 -3.04 3.47 1.20
C GLY A 259 -2.83 3.43 2.72
N VAL A 260 -1.61 3.19 3.19
CA VAL A 260 -1.22 3.46 4.58
C VAL A 260 -1.23 4.98 4.79
N SER A 261 -1.80 5.43 5.90
CA SER A 261 -1.85 6.85 6.29
C SER A 261 -1.63 7.07 7.79
N ALA A 262 -1.44 5.99 8.54
CA ALA A 262 -1.21 5.96 9.97
C ALA A 262 -0.59 4.60 10.34
N THR A 263 0.03 4.52 11.51
CA THR A 263 0.62 3.28 12.02
C THR A 263 0.00 2.87 13.37
N PRO A 264 -0.09 1.56 13.65
CA PRO A 264 0.22 0.45 12.75
C PRO A 264 -0.83 0.30 11.65
N ALA A 265 -0.44 -0.27 10.50
CA ALA A 265 -1.37 -0.68 9.45
C ALA A 265 -0.96 -2.07 8.94
N MET A 266 -1.83 -3.05 9.15
CA MET A 266 -1.56 -4.44 8.83
C MET A 266 -2.29 -4.88 7.56
N PHE A 267 -1.67 -5.73 6.76
CA PHE A 267 -2.27 -6.41 5.63
C PHE A 267 -2.21 -7.92 5.87
N VAL A 268 -3.37 -8.54 6.12
CA VAL A 268 -3.49 -9.99 6.25
C VAL A 268 -3.93 -10.56 4.91
N ASN A 269 -3.01 -11.19 4.17
CA ASN A 269 -3.22 -11.61 2.78
C ASN A 269 -3.79 -10.47 1.88
N GLY A 270 -3.45 -9.21 2.19
CA GLY A 270 -3.92 -8.03 1.49
C GLY A 270 -5.20 -7.40 2.05
N GLN A 271 -5.90 -8.04 2.99
CA GLN A 271 -6.97 -7.38 3.74
C GLN A 271 -6.34 -6.39 4.73
N LYS A 272 -6.62 -5.09 4.54
CA LYS A 272 -6.09 -4.02 5.36
C LYS A 272 -6.80 -3.93 6.72
N VAL A 273 -6.02 -3.73 7.78
CA VAL A 273 -6.43 -3.50 9.16
C VAL A 273 -5.74 -2.23 9.63
N ASP A 274 -6.53 -1.19 9.88
CA ASP A 274 -6.02 0.11 10.28
C ASP A 274 -5.95 0.24 11.81
N GLY A 275 -4.77 0.57 12.33
CA GLY A 275 -4.53 0.82 13.75
C GLY A 275 -4.36 -0.43 14.60
N ALA A 276 -4.06 -0.20 15.88
CA ALA A 276 -3.99 -1.25 16.89
C ALA A 276 -5.40 -1.60 17.36
N VAL A 277 -6.07 -2.46 16.59
CA VAL A 277 -7.41 -2.97 16.91
C VAL A 277 -7.37 -3.93 18.11
N PRO A 278 -8.50 -4.15 18.80
CA PRO A 278 -8.62 -5.17 19.84
C PRO A 278 -8.09 -6.54 19.39
N ILE A 279 -7.49 -7.28 20.31
CA ILE A 279 -6.90 -8.60 20.01
C ILE A 279 -7.93 -9.59 19.44
N GLU A 280 -9.19 -9.51 19.86
CA GLU A 280 -10.27 -10.35 19.34
C GLU A 280 -10.59 -10.05 17.88
N ASP A 281 -10.47 -8.79 17.45
CA ASP A 281 -10.65 -8.42 16.05
C ASP A 281 -9.51 -8.97 15.20
N LEU A 282 -8.25 -8.89 15.70
CA LEU A 282 -7.10 -9.53 15.06
C LEU A 282 -7.29 -11.04 14.95
N ARG A 283 -7.81 -11.71 15.99
CA ARG A 283 -8.11 -13.14 15.93
C ARG A 283 -9.15 -13.44 14.86
N ALA A 284 -10.27 -12.69 14.83
CA ALA A 284 -11.31 -12.90 13.83
C ALA A 284 -10.79 -12.74 12.39
N ILE A 285 -9.91 -11.76 12.16
CA ILE A 285 -9.27 -11.52 10.86
C ILE A 285 -8.34 -12.67 10.47
N LEU A 286 -7.43 -13.08 11.37
CA LEU A 286 -6.50 -14.18 11.11
C LEU A 286 -7.25 -15.51 10.93
N ASP A 287 -8.27 -15.78 11.72
CA ASP A 287 -9.14 -16.94 11.57
C ASP A 287 -9.86 -16.98 10.23
N GLY A 288 -10.40 -15.83 9.78
CA GLY A 288 -10.99 -15.68 8.46
C GLY A 288 -9.98 -16.05 7.37
N ALA A 289 -8.79 -15.46 7.42
CA ALA A 289 -7.72 -15.74 6.46
C ALA A 289 -7.28 -17.21 6.47
N LEU A 290 -7.24 -17.86 7.63
CA LEU A 290 -6.94 -19.30 7.73
C LEU A 290 -8.03 -20.15 7.08
N ARG A 291 -9.31 -19.85 7.33
CA ARG A 291 -10.44 -20.58 6.72
C ARG A 291 -10.41 -20.43 5.19
N ASP A 292 -10.19 -19.22 4.70
CA ASP A 292 -10.10 -18.95 3.26
C ASP A 292 -8.90 -19.67 2.61
N ALA A 293 -7.79 -19.82 3.35
CA ALA A 293 -6.62 -20.57 2.92
C ALA A 293 -6.72 -22.10 3.13
N GLY A 294 -7.84 -22.59 3.67
CA GLY A 294 -8.05 -24.01 4.00
C GLY A 294 -7.10 -24.53 5.08
N VAL A 295 -6.70 -23.68 6.03
CA VAL A 295 -5.84 -24.01 7.18
C VAL A 295 -6.69 -24.08 8.44
N ALA A 296 -6.39 -25.03 9.33
CA ALA A 296 -7.11 -25.20 10.58
C ALA A 296 -6.89 -24.01 11.54
N VAL A 297 -8.00 -23.41 11.97
CA VAL A 297 -8.05 -22.35 12.98
C VAL A 297 -7.63 -22.88 14.36
N PRO A 298 -6.82 -22.14 15.16
CA PRO A 298 -6.50 -22.51 16.53
C PRO A 298 -7.73 -22.57 17.43
N GLU A 299 -7.67 -23.39 18.48
CA GLU A 299 -8.51 -23.11 19.64
C GLU A 299 -7.92 -21.91 20.39
N HIS A 300 -8.70 -20.84 20.51
CA HIS A 300 -8.35 -19.71 21.36
C HIS A 300 -8.79 -20.02 22.79
N LYS A 301 -7.86 -19.88 23.75
CA LYS A 301 -8.26 -19.89 25.16
C LYS A 301 -9.09 -18.64 25.41
N ALA A 302 -10.25 -18.81 26.04
CA ALA A 302 -11.09 -17.68 26.42
C ALA A 302 -10.27 -16.66 27.22
N ASP A 303 -10.28 -15.40 26.80
CA ASP A 303 -9.62 -14.33 27.53
C ASP A 303 -10.37 -14.10 28.87
N PRO A 304 -9.71 -14.28 30.03
CA PRO A 304 -10.32 -14.00 31.33
C PRO A 304 -10.80 -12.55 31.47
N ALA A 305 -10.26 -11.63 30.68
CA ALA A 305 -10.62 -10.21 30.68
C ALA A 305 -11.91 -9.89 29.89
N ALA A 306 -12.39 -10.77 29.02
CA ALA A 306 -13.61 -10.55 28.22
C ALA A 306 -14.92 -10.77 29.01
N THR A 307 -14.82 -11.15 30.29
CA THR A 307 -15.97 -11.41 31.20
C THR A 307 -16.25 -10.29 32.21
N LYS A 308 -15.75 -9.06 32.00
CA LYS A 308 -16.06 -7.91 32.87
C LYS A 308 -16.58 -6.70 32.10
#